data_AF-A0A5V6NBR7-F1
#
_entry.id   AF-A0A5V6NBR7-F1
#
_cell.length_a   1.000
_cell.length_b   1.000
_cell.length_c   1.000
_cell.angle_alpha   90.00
_cell.angle_beta   90.00
_cell.angle_gamma   90.00
#
_symmetry.space_group_name_H-M   'P 1'
#
loop_
_entity.id
_entity.type
_entity.pdbx_description
1 polymer ?
#
loop_
_entity_poly.entity_id
_entity_poly.type
_entity_poly.pdbx_seq_one_letter_code
_entity_poly.pdbx_strand_id
1 'polypeptide(L)' 'MYKVYVTELNTLTGEKKCYGYKQGFKSLGKAVKLTRKLMDEIDRLRPVPDEYEYTIEAGKEKR' A
#
# COMPACT_ATOMS: atom_id res chain seq x y z
N MET A 1 13.43 6.65 9.20
CA MET A 1 12.69 7.18 8.02
C MET A 1 11.34 6.48 7.99
N TYR A 2 10.33 6.93 7.25
CA TYR A 2 9.08 6.18 7.05
C TYR A 2 9.01 5.67 5.63
N LYS A 3 8.46 4.48 5.41
CA LYS A 3 8.30 3.90 4.08
C LYS A 3 6.90 3.32 3.96
N VAL A 4 6.32 3.45 2.78
CA VAL A 4 5.00 2.91 2.48
C VAL A 4 5.18 1.58 1.76
N TYR A 5 4.46 0.56 2.21
CA TYR A 5 4.42 -0.76 1.62
C TYR A 5 3.01 -1.03 1.14
N VAL A 6 2.89 -1.63 -0.04
CA VAL A 6 1.63 -2.11 -0.58
C VAL A 6 1.73 -3.61 -0.69
N THR A 7 0.72 -4.29 -0.17
CA THR A 7 0.52 -5.72 -0.31
C THR A 7 -0.74 -5.93 -1.13
N GLU A 8 -0.61 -6.65 -2.24
CA GLU A 8 -1.70 -7.19 -3.05
C GLU A 8 -1.81 -8.68 -2.74
N LEU A 9 -3.01 -9.13 -2.38
CA LEU A 9 -3.36 -10.53 -2.22
C LEU A 9 -4.42 -10.86 -3.25
N ASN A 10 -4.11 -11.77 -4.18
CA ASN A 10 -5.12 -12.37 -5.03
C ASN A 10 -5.94 -13.36 -4.19
N THR A 11 -7.22 -13.08 -3.98
CA THR A 11 -8.10 -13.91 -3.13
C THR A 11 -8.43 -15.25 -3.77
N LEU A 12 -8.36 -15.34 -5.11
CA LEU A 12 -8.66 -16.55 -5.88
C LEU A 12 -7.47 -17.51 -5.94
N THR A 13 -6.26 -16.99 -6.13
CA THR A 13 -5.04 -17.83 -6.25
C THR A 13 -4.23 -17.92 -4.96
N GLY A 14 -4.49 -17.02 -4.00
CA GLY A 14 -3.69 -16.86 -2.78
C GLY A 14 -2.33 -16.21 -3.02
N GLU A 15 -2.02 -15.76 -4.25
CA GLU A 15 -0.75 -15.13 -4.56
C GLU A 15 -0.61 -13.78 -3.85
N LYS A 16 0.50 -13.61 -3.13
CA LYS A 16 0.81 -12.40 -2.39
C LYS A 16 1.98 -11.66 -3.02
N LYS A 17 1.77 -10.40 -3.38
CA LYS A 17 2.80 -9.49 -3.88
C LYS A 17 2.96 -8.33 -2.91
N CYS A 18 4.17 -8.14 -2.39
CA CYS A 18 4.49 -7.01 -1.53
C CYS A 18 5.55 -6.15 -2.20
N TYR A 19 5.30 -4.85 -2.31
CA TYR A 19 6.27 -3.90 -2.85
C TYR A 19 6.31 -2.63 -2.01
N GLY A 20 7.53 -2.16 -1.77
CA GLY A 20 7.77 -0.90 -1.07
C GLY A 20 7.85 0.26 -2.05
N TYR A 21 7.22 1.38 -1.72
CA TYR A 21 7.44 2.63 -2.44
C TYR A 21 8.91 3.05 -2.32
N LYS A 22 9.52 3.41 -3.46
CA LYS A 22 10.93 3.86 -3.50
C LYS A 22 11.18 5.11 -2.66
N GLN A 23 10.15 5.95 -2.50
CA GLN A 23 10.25 7.18 -1.72
C GLN A 23 10.16 6.90 -0.23
N GLY A 24 11.21 7.23 0.51
CA GLY A 24 11.17 7.33 1.96
C GLY A 24 10.70 8.72 2.41
N PHE A 25 9.93 8.76 3.50
CA PHE A 25 9.35 9.96 4.07
C PHE A 25 10.05 10.32 5.39
N LYS A 26 10.32 11.62 5.59
CA LYS A 26 10.88 12.11 6.86
C LYS A 26 9.84 12.18 7.99
N SER A 27 8.55 12.17 7.66
CA SER A 27 7.43 12.31 8.60
C SER A 27 6.35 11.26 8.33
N LEU A 28 5.76 10.73 9.41
CA LEU A 28 4.64 9.79 9.36
C LEU A 28 3.44 10.39 8.64
N GLY A 29 3.12 11.66 8.89
CA GLY A 29 1.96 12.32 8.26
C GLY A 29 2.05 12.36 6.73
N LYS A 30 3.26 12.50 6.18
CA LYS A 30 3.48 12.45 4.73
C LYS A 30 3.31 11.02 4.18
N ALA A 31 3.79 10.01 4.91
CA ALA A 31 3.60 8.61 4.54
C ALA A 31 2.11 8.22 4.56
N VAL A 32 1.38 8.59 5.62
CA VAL A 32 -0.08 8.35 5.73
C VAL A 32 -0.87 9.06 4.63
N LYS A 33 -0.48 10.29 4.27
CA LYS A 33 -1.15 11.00 3.16
C LYS A 33 -0.97 10.28 1.83
N LEU A 34 0.21 9.70 1.57
CA LEU A 34 0.42 8.86 0.39
C LEU A 34 -0.42 7.58 0.49
N THR A 35 -0.42 6.90 1.63
CA THR A 35 -1.25 5.71 1.87
C THR A 35 -2.71 5.95 1.49
N ARG A 36 -3.32 7.04 1.98
CA ARG A 36 -4.71 7.38 1.65
C ARG A 36 -4.92 7.60 0.15
N LYS A 37 -4.01 8.33 -0.51
CA LYS A 37 -4.08 8.58 -1.95
C LYS A 37 -4.02 7.27 -2.76
N LEU A 38 -3.20 6.32 -2.33
CA LEU A 38 -3.09 5.02 -3.01
C LEU A 38 -4.34 4.16 -2.82
N MET A 39 -4.95 4.19 -1.62
CA MET A 39 -6.24 3.52 -1.40
C MET A 39 -7.32 4.13 -2.31
N ASP A 40 -7.43 5.46 -2.35
CA ASP A 40 -8.38 6.15 -3.23
C ASP A 40 -8.17 5.82 -4.72
N GLU A 41 -6.91 5.66 -5.16
CA GLU A 41 -6.58 5.28 -6.54
C GLU A 41 -6.96 3.83 -6.84
N ILE A 42 -6.73 2.90 -5.90
CA ILE A 42 -7.13 1.49 -6.04
C ILE A 42 -8.65 1.38 -6.14
N ASP A 43 -9.37 2.03 -5.23
CA ASP A 43 -10.84 2.03 -5.19
C ASP A 43 -11.44 2.62 -6.48
N ARG A 44 -10.79 3.62 -7.09
CA ARG A 44 -11.25 4.21 -8.36
C ARG A 44 -10.94 3.36 -9.59
N LEU A 45 -9.77 2.71 -9.62
CA LEU A 45 -9.27 2.04 -10.82
C LEU A 45 -9.68 0.57 -10.90
N ARG A 46 -10.00 -0.07 -9.78
CA ARG A 46 -10.39 -1.48 -9.76
C ARG A 46 -11.85 -1.65 -9.34
N PRO A 47 -12.76 -1.94 -10.29
CA PRO A 47 -14.17 -2.15 -9.99
C PRO A 47 -14.47 -3.52 -9.35
N VAL A 48 -13.48 -4.41 -9.20
CA VAL A 48 -13.67 -5.78 -8.67
C VAL A 48 -12.86 -5.96 -7.38
N PRO A 49 -13.35 -5.46 -6.23
CA PRO A 49 -12.69 -5.64 -4.94
C PRO A 49 -12.64 -7.12 -4.48
N ASP A 50 -13.51 -7.99 -5.02
CA ASP A 50 -13.61 -9.38 -4.56
C ASP A 50 -12.44 -10.28 -4.99
N GLU A 51 -11.70 -9.91 -6.06
CA GLU A 51 -10.58 -10.71 -6.58
C GLU A 51 -9.24 -10.37 -5.92
N TYR A 52 -9.13 -9.17 -5.33
CA TYR A 52 -7.87 -8.67 -4.79
C TYR A 52 -8.08 -7.89 -3.50
N GLU A 53 -7.43 -8.35 -2.42
CA GLU A 53 -7.32 -7.59 -1.17
C GLU A 53 -6.04 -6.76 -1.17
N TYR A 54 -6.18 -5.48 -0.81
CA TYR A 54 -5.07 -4.54 -0.72
C TYR A 54 -4.84 -4.07 0.70
N THR A 55 -3.60 -4.17 1.16
CA THR A 55 -3.16 -3.61 2.43
C THR A 55 -2.05 -2.61 2.18
N ILE A 56 -2.21 -1.38 2.66
CA ILE A 56 -1.19 -0.33 2.55
C ILE A 56 -0.73 0.10 3.95
N GLU A 57 0.56 -0.04 4.21
CA GLU A 57 1.14 0.21 5.54
C GLU A 57 2.24 1.26 5.47
N ALA A 58 2.21 2.22 6.41
CA ALA A 58 3.28 3.18 6.62
C ALA A 58 4.16 2.72 7.79
N GLY A 59 5.30 2.11 7.49
CA GLY A 59 6.24 1.60 8.49
C GLY A 59 7.37 2.59 8.79
N LYS A 60 7.85 2.63 10.04
CA LYS A 60 9.10 3.31 10.37
C LYS A 60 10.26 2.40 9.97
N GLU A 61 11.00 2.82 8.94
CA GLU A 61 12.29 2.24 8.60
C GLU A 61 13.27 2.55 9.75
N LYS A 62 13.53 1.51 10.56
CA LYS A 62 14.63 1.49 11.51
C LYS A 62 15.90 1.30 10.68
N ARG A 63 16.72 2.35 10.62
CA ARG A 63 18.15 2.18 10.35
C ARG A 63 18.81 1.70 11.63
#